data_AF-A0ABD6MEV9-F1
#
_entry.id   AF-A0ABD6MEV9-F1
#
_cell.length_a   1.000
_cell.length_b   1.000
_cell.length_c   1.000
_cell.angle_alpha   90.00
_cell.angle_beta   90.00
_cell.angle_gamma   90.00
#
_symmetry.space_group_name_H-M   'P 1'
#
loop_
_entity.id
_entity.type
_entity.pdbx_description
1 polymer ?
#
loop_
_entity_poly.entity_id
_entity_poly.type
_entity_poly.pdbx_seq_one_letter_code
_entity_poly.pdbx_strand_id
1 'polypeptide(L)'
;MPRTALRVRRWAAIAVLGGLLAGCGTENADPDPGEPAAAAGAGARTSTEVRPIEAATRITDAKGVTVSLPKPPEKIVCLVALCDDILVELGMTPTATNSQVLAHSEFLGKEKAAKIPVVPGGFLSPEVEAILSHKPDLVIGLEDTHGKLAPALKGATTFWPVQPGSWQDSVGYLRDLAALTGRTAQGEKAEKTFRTRLAEAEKQKSDRTALIIYGSDENFGVATPETDVAAGLFPKISHYPWKSRGVDGSYSLEEILARDVDVLFVETLSFGAPDGKLSDKLAKNPLWSRIPAVKNGKVIEVDSEVWAKGRGTRSLGLVLDEATAALR
;
A
#
# COMPACT_ATOMS: atom_id res chain seq x y z
N MET A 1 15.85 -54.28 -47.75
CA MET A 1 16.69 -54.09 -46.54
C MET A 1 15.84 -53.45 -45.46
N PRO A 2 15.46 -54.22 -44.44
CA PRO A 2 14.46 -53.82 -43.45
C PRO A 2 15.08 -53.20 -42.21
N ARG A 3 14.27 -52.38 -41.53
CA ARG A 3 14.50 -51.85 -40.18
C ARG A 3 14.34 -52.95 -39.13
N THR A 4 15.36 -53.09 -38.30
CA THR A 4 15.40 -53.66 -36.93
C THR A 4 14.30 -53.07 -36.02
N ALA A 5 13.86 -53.64 -34.90
CA ALA A 5 13.84 -54.96 -34.25
C ALA A 5 13.08 -54.70 -32.90
N LEU A 6 12.00 -55.44 -32.59
CA LEU A 6 11.85 -56.42 -31.47
C LEU A 6 12.04 -55.82 -30.05
N ARG A 7 11.23 -56.06 -29.01
CA ARG A 7 10.32 -57.17 -28.69
C ARG A 7 9.48 -56.78 -27.45
N VAL A 8 8.18 -57.10 -27.48
CA VAL A 8 7.28 -57.12 -26.33
C VAL A 8 7.41 -58.45 -25.59
N ARG A 9 7.42 -58.44 -24.26
CA ARG A 9 7.20 -59.65 -23.45
C ARG A 9 6.39 -59.29 -22.19
N ARG A 10 5.11 -59.64 -22.21
CA ARG A 10 4.20 -59.72 -21.04
C ARG A 10 4.23 -61.15 -20.51
N TRP A 11 4.29 -61.37 -19.20
CA TRP A 11 3.63 -62.48 -18.48
C TRP A 11 3.32 -62.05 -17.03
N ALA A 12 2.07 -62.31 -16.62
CA ALA A 12 1.48 -62.16 -15.27
C ALA A 12 2.03 -63.25 -14.30
N ALA A 13 1.75 -63.36 -12.99
CA ALA A 13 0.58 -63.01 -12.18
C ALA A 13 0.90 -63.16 -10.65
N ILE A 14 0.18 -62.38 -9.83
CA ILE A 14 -0.51 -62.68 -8.55
C ILE A 14 0.23 -63.37 -7.37
N ALA A 15 0.22 -62.71 -6.19
CA ALA A 15 -0.12 -63.33 -4.90
C ALA A 15 -0.78 -62.29 -3.96
N VAL A 16 -1.94 -62.66 -3.42
CA VAL A 16 -2.81 -61.94 -2.47
C VAL A 16 -2.75 -62.65 -1.11
N LEU A 17 -2.62 -61.90 -0.01
CA LEU A 17 -3.00 -62.22 1.39
C LEU A 17 -3.11 -60.83 2.07
N GLY A 18 -4.19 -60.32 2.66
CA GLY A 18 -5.33 -60.90 3.39
C GLY A 18 -4.88 -61.20 4.83
N GLY A 19 -5.28 -60.53 5.92
CA GLY A 19 -6.12 -59.39 6.25
C GLY A 19 -6.05 -59.17 7.78
N LEU A 20 -6.71 -58.14 8.33
CA LEU A 20 -7.53 -58.20 9.57
C LEU A 20 -8.05 -56.81 9.92
N LEU A 21 -9.37 -56.74 10.05
CA LEU A 21 -10.19 -55.62 10.50
C LEU A 21 -10.63 -55.88 11.95
N ALA A 22 -10.90 -54.76 12.64
CA ALA A 22 -11.84 -54.55 13.75
C ALA A 22 -11.33 -54.61 15.20
N GLY A 23 -11.53 -53.48 15.90
CA GLY A 23 -11.60 -53.38 17.35
C GLY A 23 -11.75 -51.93 17.82
N CYS A 24 -12.99 -51.44 17.96
CA CYS A 24 -13.30 -50.17 18.63
C CYS A 24 -13.12 -50.31 20.14
N GLY A 25 -12.54 -49.31 20.80
CA GLY A 25 -12.49 -49.17 22.25
C GLY A 25 -12.26 -47.72 22.63
N THR A 26 -13.29 -47.09 23.19
CA THR A 26 -13.33 -45.72 23.70
C THR A 26 -12.55 -45.61 25.00
N GLU A 27 -11.51 -44.77 25.03
CA GLU A 27 -11.03 -44.14 26.27
C GLU A 27 -10.73 -42.67 25.99
N ASN A 28 -11.41 -41.82 26.75
CA ASN A 28 -11.22 -40.38 26.78
C ASN A 28 -9.78 -40.06 27.20
N ALA A 29 -9.01 -39.50 26.28
CA ALA A 29 -7.80 -38.76 26.62
C ALA A 29 -8.10 -37.28 26.35
N ASP A 30 -8.18 -36.50 27.42
CA ASP A 30 -8.27 -35.05 27.38
C ASP A 30 -7.12 -34.47 26.55
N PRO A 31 -7.38 -33.55 25.60
CA PRO A 31 -6.32 -32.73 25.03
C PRO A 31 -5.90 -31.65 26.04
N ASP A 32 -4.61 -31.66 26.36
CA ASP A 32 -3.85 -30.68 27.13
C ASP A 32 -4.21 -29.22 26.76
N PRO A 33 -4.57 -28.34 27.70
CA PRO A 33 -4.96 -26.96 27.41
C PRO A 33 -3.71 -26.09 27.19
N GLY A 34 -3.13 -26.16 26.00
CA GLY A 34 -1.81 -25.56 25.76
C GLY A 34 -1.47 -25.17 24.33
N GLU A 35 -2.43 -24.99 23.42
CA GLU A 35 -2.14 -24.37 22.12
C GLU A 35 -3.42 -23.76 21.53
N PRO A 36 -3.50 -22.44 21.28
CA PRO A 36 -4.60 -21.90 20.50
C PRO A 36 -4.39 -22.30 19.03
N ALA A 37 -5.13 -23.32 18.61
CA ALA A 37 -5.45 -23.54 17.20
C ALA A 37 -5.91 -22.21 16.58
N ALA A 38 -5.27 -21.82 15.48
CA ALA A 38 -5.62 -20.62 14.73
C ALA A 38 -7.03 -20.78 14.13
N ALA A 39 -8.03 -20.39 14.92
CA ALA A 39 -9.37 -20.15 14.45
C ALA A 39 -9.34 -18.91 13.56
N ALA A 40 -9.48 -19.12 12.25
CA ALA A 40 -9.87 -18.07 11.30
C ALA A 40 -11.28 -17.59 11.65
N GLY A 41 -11.36 -16.63 12.57
CA GLY A 41 -12.58 -15.96 13.02
C GLY A 41 -12.50 -14.46 12.75
N ALA A 42 -13.67 -13.84 12.59
CA ALA A 42 -13.96 -12.41 12.51
C ALA A 42 -12.79 -11.45 12.81
N GLY A 43 -12.51 -10.56 11.85
CA GLY A 43 -11.33 -9.70 11.76
C GLY A 43 -10.81 -9.15 13.10
N ALA A 44 -9.61 -9.57 13.47
CA ALA A 44 -8.91 -9.06 14.64
C ALA A 44 -8.77 -7.53 14.55
N ARG A 45 -9.11 -6.86 15.66
CA ARG A 45 -8.88 -5.42 15.81
C ARG A 45 -7.40 -5.10 15.67
N THR A 46 -7.10 -3.91 15.16
CA THR A 46 -5.72 -3.43 15.04
C THR A 46 -5.09 -3.29 16.42
N SER A 47 -3.99 -4.02 16.66
CA SER A 47 -3.20 -3.83 17.88
C SER A 47 -2.55 -2.45 17.88
N THR A 48 -2.57 -1.78 19.03
CA THR A 48 -1.86 -0.51 19.25
C THR A 48 -0.48 -0.72 19.86
N GLU A 49 -0.07 -1.95 20.14
CA GLU A 49 1.26 -2.23 20.68
C GLU A 49 2.33 -1.94 19.62
N VAL A 50 3.43 -1.33 20.06
CA VAL A 50 4.59 -1.02 19.22
C VAL A 50 5.81 -1.60 19.90
N ARG A 51 6.57 -2.39 19.15
CA ARG A 51 7.85 -2.94 19.62
C ARG A 51 8.96 -1.92 19.39
N PRO A 52 9.96 -1.86 20.28
CA PRO A 52 11.14 -1.03 20.07
C PRO A 52 11.77 -1.26 18.69
N ILE A 53 12.33 -0.20 18.11
CA ILE A 53 13.12 -0.24 16.88
C ILE A 53 14.59 -0.13 17.29
N GLU A 54 15.41 -1.06 16.81
CA GLU A 54 16.86 -1.00 16.98
C GLU A 54 17.49 -0.23 15.83
N ALA A 55 18.43 0.67 16.13
CA ALA A 55 19.18 1.36 15.10
C ALA A 55 20.08 0.35 14.36
N ALA A 56 20.15 0.48 13.04
CA ALA A 56 20.90 -0.45 12.20
C ALA A 56 21.50 0.26 10.99
N THR A 57 22.63 -0.22 10.50
CA THR A 57 23.21 0.21 9.22
C THR A 57 22.86 -0.75 8.08
N ARG A 58 22.22 -1.88 8.40
CA ARG A 58 21.73 -2.87 7.46
C ARG A 58 20.35 -3.36 7.89
N ILE A 59 19.40 -3.34 6.98
CA ILE A 59 18.04 -3.87 7.17
C ILE A 59 17.69 -4.84 6.05
N THR A 60 16.68 -5.68 6.30
CA THR A 60 15.96 -6.41 5.27
C THR A 60 14.51 -6.00 5.39
N ASP A 61 13.97 -5.36 4.36
CA ASP A 61 12.63 -4.80 4.42
C ASP A 61 11.53 -5.87 4.28
N ALA A 62 10.27 -5.44 4.38
CA ALA A 62 9.09 -6.30 4.27
C ALA A 62 8.96 -7.03 2.91
N LYS A 63 9.68 -6.60 1.87
CA LYS A 63 9.74 -7.26 0.55
C LYS A 63 10.98 -8.13 0.38
N GLY A 64 11.78 -8.29 1.44
CA GLY A 64 13.01 -9.09 1.43
C GLY A 64 14.20 -8.36 0.81
N VAL A 65 14.10 -7.07 0.52
CA VAL A 65 15.21 -6.28 -0.03
C VAL A 65 16.17 -5.95 1.09
N THR A 66 17.44 -6.35 0.93
CA THR A 66 18.51 -5.96 1.85
C THR A 66 19.05 -4.60 1.44
N VAL A 67 19.04 -3.65 2.39
CA VAL A 67 19.68 -2.34 2.23
C VAL A 67 20.79 -2.23 3.26
N SER A 68 21.97 -1.80 2.83
CA SER A 68 23.12 -1.57 3.70
C SER A 68 23.76 -0.23 3.40
N LEU A 69 24.04 0.54 4.43
CA LEU A 69 24.68 1.84 4.38
C LEU A 69 25.93 1.83 5.29
N PRO A 70 27.00 2.55 4.96
CA PRO A 70 28.19 2.59 5.80
C PRO A 70 27.98 3.38 7.11
N LYS A 71 26.99 4.28 7.13
CA LYS A 71 26.60 5.13 8.25
C LYS A 71 25.12 5.50 8.11
N PRO A 72 24.46 6.04 9.16
CA PRO A 72 23.12 6.59 9.02
C PRO A 72 23.06 7.64 7.89
N PRO A 73 22.07 7.56 6.98
CA PRO A 73 21.96 8.49 5.86
C PRO A 73 21.48 9.85 6.35
N GLU A 74 22.12 10.91 5.86
CA GLU A 74 21.75 12.30 6.16
C GLU A 74 21.14 12.99 4.94
N LYS A 75 21.62 12.64 3.74
CA LYS A 75 21.12 13.17 2.47
C LYS A 75 20.28 12.13 1.75
N ILE A 76 18.97 12.31 1.80
CA ILE A 76 18.01 11.37 1.23
C ILE A 76 17.26 12.06 0.09
N VAL A 77 17.28 11.45 -1.10
CA VAL A 77 16.45 11.87 -2.24
C VAL A 77 15.21 11.00 -2.29
N CYS A 78 14.04 11.63 -2.24
CA CYS A 78 12.74 10.95 -2.27
C CYS A 78 12.14 11.02 -3.67
N LEU A 79 12.03 9.90 -4.37
CA LEU A 79 11.38 9.87 -5.67
C LEU A 79 9.86 9.70 -5.57
N VAL A 80 9.33 9.43 -4.37
CA VAL A 80 7.92 9.16 -4.11
C VAL A 80 7.45 9.68 -2.75
N ALA A 81 6.17 10.01 -2.66
CA ALA A 81 5.54 10.61 -1.48
C ALA A 81 5.67 9.76 -0.20
N LEU A 82 5.72 8.43 -0.32
CA LEU A 82 5.97 7.54 0.83
C LEU A 82 7.29 7.89 1.54
N CYS A 83 8.34 8.18 0.77
CA CYS A 83 9.63 8.57 1.34
C CYS A 83 9.50 9.92 2.05
N ASP A 84 8.86 10.90 1.42
CA ASP A 84 8.63 12.24 1.99
C ASP A 84 7.84 12.17 3.30
N ASP A 85 6.78 11.36 3.32
CA ASP A 85 5.92 11.10 4.48
C ASP A 85 6.73 10.54 5.66
N ILE A 86 7.49 9.47 5.41
CA ILE A 86 8.33 8.85 6.42
C ILE A 86 9.38 9.85 6.93
N LEU A 87 10.05 10.61 6.05
CA LEU A 87 11.03 11.60 6.50
C LEU A 87 10.41 12.65 7.41
N VAL A 88 9.21 13.14 7.09
CA VAL A 88 8.50 14.09 7.96
C VAL A 88 8.18 13.47 9.32
N GLU A 89 7.72 12.21 9.36
CA GLU A 89 7.47 11.48 10.62
C GLU A 89 8.74 11.31 11.46
N LEU A 90 9.90 11.12 10.81
CA LEU A 90 11.20 11.01 11.45
C LEU A 90 11.83 12.36 11.81
N GLY A 91 11.15 13.47 11.53
CA GLY A 91 11.65 14.83 11.78
C GLY A 91 12.79 15.23 10.85
N MET A 92 12.81 14.69 9.63
CA MET A 92 13.80 14.94 8.59
C MET A 92 13.14 15.60 7.36
N THR A 93 13.97 16.15 6.49
CA THR A 93 13.55 16.70 5.19
C THR A 93 14.40 16.09 4.09
N PRO A 94 13.82 15.74 2.94
CA PRO A 94 14.61 15.26 1.81
C PRO A 94 15.52 16.35 1.24
N THR A 95 16.64 15.94 0.66
CA THR A 95 17.54 16.82 -0.09
C THR A 95 16.93 17.25 -1.43
N ALA A 96 16.13 16.37 -2.04
CA ALA A 96 15.31 16.64 -3.22
C ALA A 96 14.13 15.66 -3.27
N THR A 97 13.02 16.06 -3.90
CA THR A 97 11.80 15.25 -4.00
C THR A 97 11.16 15.25 -5.38
N ASN A 98 10.31 14.26 -5.65
CA ASN A 98 9.39 14.22 -6.81
C ASN A 98 7.89 14.23 -6.45
N SER A 99 7.56 14.40 -5.17
CA SER A 99 6.18 14.52 -4.71
C SER A 99 5.84 15.95 -4.32
N GLN A 100 4.55 16.29 -4.39
CA GLN A 100 4.03 17.56 -3.88
C GLN A 100 3.43 17.42 -2.47
N VAL A 101 3.41 16.22 -1.89
CA VAL A 101 2.80 15.93 -0.57
C VAL A 101 3.36 16.83 0.54
N LEU A 102 4.64 17.22 0.46
CA LEU A 102 5.28 18.10 1.45
C LEU A 102 4.65 19.49 1.54
N ALA A 103 4.00 19.96 0.48
CA ALA A 103 3.34 21.26 0.44
C ALA A 103 2.01 21.29 1.21
N HIS A 104 1.44 20.12 1.53
CA HIS A 104 0.25 19.98 2.36
C HIS A 104 0.55 20.48 3.79
N SER A 105 -0.45 21.09 4.44
CA SER A 105 -0.27 21.76 5.75
C SER A 105 0.07 20.80 6.88
N GLU A 106 -0.40 19.56 6.79
CA GLU A 106 -0.08 18.48 7.73
C GLU A 106 1.34 17.94 7.55
N PHE A 107 2.10 18.43 6.56
CA PHE A 107 3.51 18.09 6.32
C PHE A 107 4.39 19.31 6.62
N LEU A 108 5.09 19.85 5.62
CA LEU A 108 5.95 21.03 5.79
C LEU A 108 5.22 22.34 5.49
N GLY A 109 4.13 22.27 4.73
CA GLY A 109 3.44 23.43 4.17
C GLY A 109 4.17 24.04 2.97
N LYS A 110 3.42 24.78 2.15
CA LYS A 110 3.86 25.34 0.85
C LYS A 110 5.20 26.09 0.93
N GLU A 111 5.38 26.96 1.93
CA GLU A 111 6.58 27.81 2.03
C GLU A 111 7.87 27.03 2.28
N LYS A 112 7.81 25.98 3.11
CA LYS A 112 8.98 25.13 3.39
C LYS A 112 9.20 24.14 2.27
N ALA A 113 8.13 23.56 1.73
CA ALA A 113 8.19 22.63 0.61
C ALA A 113 8.80 23.28 -0.65
N ALA A 114 8.47 24.55 -0.93
CA ALA A 114 9.02 25.28 -2.07
C ALA A 114 10.56 25.49 -2.04
N LYS A 115 11.20 25.27 -0.88
CA LYS A 115 12.65 25.34 -0.72
C LYS A 115 13.35 24.02 -1.00
N ILE A 116 12.60 22.93 -1.14
CA ILE A 116 13.14 21.61 -1.43
C ILE A 116 13.24 21.48 -2.95
N PRO A 117 14.44 21.20 -3.48
CA PRO A 117 14.63 20.96 -4.92
C PRO A 117 13.72 19.84 -5.43
N VAL A 118 13.14 20.06 -6.61
CA VAL A 118 12.40 19.02 -7.33
C VAL A 118 13.36 18.31 -8.28
N VAL A 119 13.33 16.97 -8.31
CA VAL A 119 14.14 16.22 -9.29
C VAL A 119 13.49 16.34 -10.67
N PRO A 120 14.21 16.82 -11.70
CA PRO A 120 13.66 16.92 -13.05
C PRO A 120 13.31 15.55 -13.65
N GLY A 121 12.54 15.55 -14.74
CA GLY A 121 12.06 14.33 -15.42
C GLY A 121 10.77 13.73 -14.85
N GLY A 122 10.31 14.25 -13.70
CA GLY A 122 9.04 13.87 -13.08
C GLY A 122 9.01 12.42 -12.55
N PHE A 123 7.81 11.94 -12.23
CA PHE A 123 7.63 10.64 -11.57
C PHE A 123 8.09 9.45 -12.42
N LEU A 124 7.85 9.45 -13.74
CA LEU A 124 8.14 8.26 -14.57
C LEU A 124 9.61 8.13 -14.97
N SER A 125 10.36 9.23 -15.02
CA SER A 125 11.71 9.22 -15.56
C SER A 125 12.58 10.29 -14.89
N PRO A 126 12.78 10.22 -13.56
CA PRO A 126 13.63 11.18 -12.86
C PRO A 126 15.06 11.16 -13.39
N GLU A 127 15.66 12.34 -13.52
CA GLU A 127 16.98 12.51 -14.12
C GLU A 127 18.10 12.05 -13.18
N VAL A 128 18.85 11.02 -13.60
CA VAL A 128 19.95 10.43 -12.81
C VAL A 128 21.02 11.48 -12.47
N GLU A 129 21.41 12.33 -13.43
CA GLU A 129 22.44 13.35 -13.20
C GLU A 129 22.01 14.36 -12.13
N ALA A 130 20.73 14.77 -12.16
CA ALA A 130 20.16 15.65 -11.14
C ALA A 130 20.15 14.97 -9.76
N ILE A 131 19.72 13.71 -9.67
CA ILE A 131 19.77 12.92 -8.42
C ILE A 131 21.20 12.91 -7.85
N LEU A 132 22.19 12.56 -8.68
CA LEU A 132 23.59 12.44 -8.26
C LEU A 132 24.21 13.79 -7.89
N SER A 133 23.76 14.89 -8.48
CA SER A 133 24.23 16.25 -8.16
C SER A 133 23.99 16.64 -6.69
N HIS A 134 22.95 16.08 -6.07
CA HIS A 134 22.64 16.26 -4.65
C HIS A 134 23.56 15.47 -3.71
N LYS A 135 24.41 14.58 -4.26
CA LYS A 135 25.32 13.68 -3.51
C LYS A 135 24.58 12.92 -2.39
N PRO A 136 23.51 12.17 -2.70
CA PRO A 136 22.71 11.47 -1.70
C PRO A 136 23.46 10.29 -1.08
N ASP A 137 23.19 10.02 0.20
CA ASP A 137 23.57 8.75 0.85
C ASP A 137 22.58 7.64 0.48
N LEU A 138 21.32 8.01 0.22
CA LEU A 138 20.22 7.11 -0.06
C LEU A 138 19.23 7.75 -1.04
N VAL A 139 18.77 6.97 -2.02
CA VAL A 139 17.69 7.32 -2.95
C VAL A 139 16.56 6.31 -2.75
N ILE A 140 15.34 6.78 -2.48
CA ILE A 140 14.18 5.91 -2.25
C ILE A 140 13.17 6.13 -3.36
N GLY A 141 12.70 5.06 -3.99
CA GLY A 141 11.71 5.12 -5.07
C GLY A 141 10.96 3.80 -5.24
N LEU A 142 9.82 3.85 -5.94
CA LEU A 142 9.06 2.63 -6.24
C LEU A 142 9.87 1.65 -7.09
N GLU A 143 9.87 0.37 -6.73
CA GLU A 143 10.57 -0.69 -7.48
C GLU A 143 10.12 -0.72 -8.94
N ASP A 144 8.81 -0.83 -9.17
CA ASP A 144 8.24 -1.03 -10.50
C ASP A 144 8.47 0.16 -11.44
N THR A 145 8.61 1.37 -10.88
CA THR A 145 8.78 2.62 -11.65
C THR A 145 10.24 3.03 -11.78
N HIS A 146 10.99 2.97 -10.68
CA HIS A 146 12.33 3.54 -10.56
C HIS A 146 13.44 2.50 -10.45
N GLY A 147 13.13 1.20 -10.33
CA GLY A 147 14.13 0.13 -10.16
C GLY A 147 15.22 0.11 -11.24
N LYS A 148 14.88 0.53 -12.46
CA LYS A 148 15.82 0.67 -13.59
C LYS A 148 16.92 1.72 -13.37
N LEU A 149 16.79 2.60 -12.39
CA LEU A 149 17.82 3.58 -12.03
C LEU A 149 18.97 2.94 -11.25
N ALA A 150 18.75 1.80 -10.58
CA ALA A 150 19.72 1.20 -9.66
C ALA A 150 21.11 0.97 -10.29
N PRO A 151 21.25 0.46 -11.54
CA PRO A 151 22.56 0.32 -12.18
C PRO A 151 23.31 1.64 -12.35
N ALA A 152 22.61 2.73 -12.64
CA ALA A 152 23.22 4.05 -12.85
C ALA A 152 23.58 4.77 -11.54
N LEU A 153 22.91 4.42 -10.43
CA LEU A 153 23.19 4.94 -9.10
C LEU A 153 24.30 4.16 -8.37
N LYS A 154 24.59 2.93 -8.82
CA LYS A 154 25.53 2.02 -8.18
C LYS A 154 26.93 2.63 -8.03
N GLY A 155 27.47 2.56 -6.82
CA GLY A 155 28.81 3.06 -6.50
C GLY A 155 28.87 4.55 -6.14
N ALA A 156 27.86 5.33 -6.52
CA ALA A 156 27.71 6.72 -6.09
C ALA A 156 26.78 6.86 -4.88
N THR A 157 25.73 6.06 -4.82
CA THR A 157 24.74 6.06 -3.73
C THR A 157 24.06 4.68 -3.61
N THR A 158 23.23 4.51 -2.59
CA THR A 158 22.37 3.33 -2.43
C THR A 158 20.96 3.64 -2.90
N PHE A 159 20.42 2.83 -3.81
CA PHE A 159 19.01 2.87 -4.16
C PHE A 159 18.23 1.87 -3.31
N TRP A 160 17.20 2.33 -2.61
CA TRP A 160 16.27 1.48 -1.88
C TRP A 160 14.92 1.45 -2.62
N PRO A 161 14.60 0.33 -3.27
CA PRO A 161 13.30 0.13 -3.88
C PRO A 161 12.24 -0.19 -2.82
N VAL A 162 11.14 0.57 -2.84
CA VAL A 162 9.99 0.37 -1.95
C VAL A 162 8.75 0.04 -2.77
N GLN A 163 7.82 -0.75 -2.24
CA GLN A 163 6.57 -1.09 -2.94
C GLN A 163 5.51 -1.54 -1.91
N PRO A 164 4.91 -0.62 -1.11
CA PRO A 164 3.91 -1.04 -0.13
C PRO A 164 2.65 -1.54 -0.84
N GLY A 165 2.22 -2.75 -0.49
CA GLY A 165 0.92 -3.30 -0.90
C GLY A 165 -0.13 -3.23 0.21
N SER A 166 0.27 -2.80 1.41
CA SER A 166 -0.60 -2.70 2.58
C SER A 166 -0.13 -1.60 3.53
N TRP A 167 -0.98 -1.19 4.47
CA TRP A 167 -0.58 -0.26 5.52
C TRP A 167 0.51 -0.88 6.43
N GLN A 168 0.52 -2.21 6.59
CA GLN A 168 1.55 -2.92 7.34
C GLN A 168 2.91 -2.80 6.66
N ASP A 169 2.96 -2.92 5.34
CA ASP A 169 4.20 -2.66 4.58
C ASP A 169 4.67 -1.22 4.78
N SER A 170 3.74 -0.27 4.79
CA SER A 170 4.02 1.16 5.00
C SER A 170 4.60 1.43 6.40
N VAL A 171 4.05 0.77 7.43
CA VAL A 171 4.65 0.75 8.78
C VAL A 171 6.02 0.08 8.77
N GLY A 172 6.20 -1.00 8.01
CA GLY A 172 7.50 -1.64 7.82
C GLY A 172 8.55 -0.67 7.28
N TYR A 173 8.26 0.01 6.18
CA TYR A 173 9.15 1.01 5.58
C TYR A 173 9.48 2.17 6.54
N LEU A 174 8.50 2.65 7.32
CA LEU A 174 8.73 3.63 8.38
C LEU A 174 9.74 3.10 9.40
N ARG A 175 9.55 1.87 9.89
CA ARG A 175 10.43 1.26 10.88
C ARG A 175 11.84 1.05 10.34
N ASP A 176 11.96 0.59 9.10
CA ASP A 176 13.24 0.34 8.44
C ASP A 176 14.02 1.65 8.24
N LEU A 177 13.37 2.73 7.79
CA LEU A 177 14.04 4.03 7.65
C LEU A 177 14.37 4.66 9.00
N ALA A 178 13.53 4.45 10.02
CA ALA A 178 13.81 4.87 11.40
C ALA A 178 15.08 4.17 11.94
N ALA A 179 15.23 2.86 11.68
CA ALA A 179 16.41 2.09 12.04
C ALA A 179 17.66 2.61 11.31
N LEU A 180 17.58 2.80 9.98
CA LEU A 180 18.68 3.28 9.14
C LEU A 180 19.17 4.68 9.55
N THR A 181 18.25 5.58 9.91
CA THR A 181 18.56 6.97 10.30
C THR A 181 18.86 7.14 11.80
N GLY A 182 18.66 6.08 12.60
CA GLY A 182 18.73 6.14 14.07
C GLY A 182 17.62 6.98 14.71
N ARG A 183 16.54 7.30 13.98
CA ARG A 183 15.37 8.05 14.47
C ARG A 183 14.30 7.11 15.02
N THR A 184 14.73 6.14 15.83
CA THR A 184 13.89 5.01 16.29
C THR A 184 12.70 5.47 17.13
N ALA A 185 12.92 6.39 18.08
CA ALA A 185 11.87 6.94 18.92
C ALA A 185 10.79 7.69 18.10
N GLN A 186 11.19 8.41 17.05
CA GLN A 186 10.26 9.08 16.14
C GLN A 186 9.44 8.06 15.36
N GLY A 187 10.09 7.01 14.81
CA GLY A 187 9.41 5.92 14.10
C GLY A 187 8.40 5.18 14.97
N GLU A 188 8.77 4.82 16.21
CA GLU A 188 7.86 4.17 17.16
C GLU A 188 6.66 5.04 17.50
N LYS A 189 6.87 6.35 17.69
CA LYS A 189 5.80 7.32 17.96
C LYS A 189 4.85 7.44 16.77
N ALA A 190 5.37 7.55 15.55
CA ALA A 190 4.58 7.63 14.34
C ALA A 190 3.75 6.35 14.12
N GLU A 191 4.36 5.17 14.28
CA GLU A 191 3.64 3.89 14.23
C GLU A 191 2.53 3.82 15.29
N LYS A 192 2.83 4.19 16.54
CA LYS A 192 1.85 4.17 17.64
C LYS A 192 0.67 5.09 17.31
N THR A 193 0.96 6.30 16.83
CA THR A 193 -0.05 7.29 16.46
C THR A 193 -0.98 6.73 15.38
N PHE A 194 -0.43 6.19 14.30
CA PHE A 194 -1.21 5.63 13.21
C PHE A 194 -2.05 4.42 13.67
N ARG A 195 -1.46 3.46 14.38
CA ARG A 195 -2.18 2.27 14.89
C ARG A 195 -3.32 2.66 15.83
N THR A 196 -3.12 3.65 16.69
CA THR A 196 -4.18 4.17 17.56
C THR A 196 -5.30 4.80 16.74
N ARG A 197 -5.00 5.63 15.74
CA ARG A 197 -6.04 6.20 14.85
C ARG A 197 -6.85 5.10 14.15
N LEU A 198 -6.18 4.11 13.57
CA LEU A 198 -6.85 2.98 12.91
C LEU A 198 -7.73 2.18 13.88
N ALA A 199 -7.23 1.89 15.08
CA ALA A 199 -8.00 1.18 16.11
C ALA A 199 -9.23 1.96 16.59
N GLU A 200 -9.16 3.30 16.66
CA GLU A 200 -10.33 4.13 16.98
C GLU A 200 -11.33 4.18 15.82
N ALA A 201 -10.84 4.31 14.58
CA ALA A 201 -11.68 4.28 13.38
C ALA A 201 -12.47 2.96 13.26
N GLU A 202 -11.84 1.83 13.56
CA GLU A 202 -12.47 0.50 13.59
C GLU A 202 -13.66 0.41 14.57
N LYS A 203 -13.62 1.14 15.70
CA LYS A 203 -14.73 1.15 16.67
C LYS A 203 -15.96 1.87 16.15
N GLN A 204 -15.77 2.76 15.18
CA GLN A 204 -16.81 3.57 14.56
C GLN A 204 -17.12 3.12 13.13
N LYS A 205 -16.89 1.83 12.84
CA LYS A 205 -17.17 1.25 11.52
C LYS A 205 -18.61 1.57 11.10
N SER A 206 -18.74 2.17 9.92
CA SER A 206 -20.02 2.50 9.30
C SER A 206 -20.53 1.35 8.46
N ASP A 207 -21.86 1.20 8.38
CA ASP A 207 -22.52 0.25 7.47
C ASP A 207 -22.68 0.82 6.05
N ARG A 208 -22.36 2.11 5.85
CA ARG A 208 -22.45 2.76 4.54
C ARG A 208 -21.50 2.13 3.53
N THR A 209 -21.98 1.97 2.30
CA THR A 209 -21.17 1.54 1.16
C THR A 209 -20.29 2.68 0.69
N ALA A 210 -18.97 2.53 0.90
CA ALA A 210 -17.98 3.48 0.42
C ALA A 210 -17.37 3.02 -0.90
N LEU A 211 -16.92 3.96 -1.72
CA LEU A 211 -16.16 3.71 -2.94
C LEU A 211 -15.08 4.79 -3.09
N ILE A 212 -13.88 4.40 -3.49
CA ILE A 212 -12.84 5.30 -3.97
C ILE A 212 -12.67 5.07 -5.48
N ILE A 213 -12.75 6.15 -6.26
CA ILE A 213 -12.39 6.13 -7.68
C ILE A 213 -11.18 7.04 -7.94
N TYR A 214 -10.36 6.68 -8.92
CA TYR A 214 -9.21 7.47 -9.35
C TYR A 214 -9.17 7.64 -10.86
N GLY A 215 -8.65 8.76 -11.36
CA GLY A 215 -8.54 9.02 -12.80
C GLY A 215 -8.35 10.49 -13.16
N SER A 216 -8.08 10.74 -14.45
CA SER A 216 -7.81 12.08 -15.00
C SER A 216 -8.89 12.58 -15.95
N ASP A 217 -9.55 11.68 -16.67
CA ASP A 217 -10.44 11.96 -17.80
C ASP A 217 -11.78 11.24 -17.62
N GLU A 218 -12.49 10.91 -18.70
CA GLU A 218 -13.70 10.06 -18.61
C GLU A 218 -13.37 8.62 -18.18
N ASN A 219 -12.09 8.22 -18.27
CA ASN A 219 -11.60 6.95 -17.77
C ASN A 219 -11.23 7.05 -16.28
N PHE A 220 -11.83 6.18 -15.48
CA PHE A 220 -11.52 6.03 -14.06
C PHE A 220 -11.30 4.56 -13.71
N GLY A 221 -10.59 4.33 -12.61
CA GLY A 221 -10.49 3.05 -11.94
C GLY A 221 -11.14 3.08 -10.56
N VAL A 222 -11.44 1.91 -10.02
CA VAL A 222 -11.83 1.69 -8.62
C VAL A 222 -10.62 1.27 -7.81
N ALA A 223 -10.36 1.94 -6.68
CA ALA A 223 -9.32 1.51 -5.76
C ALA A 223 -9.80 0.29 -4.95
N THR A 224 -9.00 -0.77 -4.89
CA THR A 224 -9.38 -2.03 -4.23
C THR A 224 -8.39 -2.40 -3.14
N PRO A 225 -8.83 -3.07 -2.06
CA PRO A 225 -7.96 -3.38 -0.92
C PRO A 225 -6.73 -4.22 -1.28
N GLU A 226 -6.78 -4.99 -2.38
CA GLU A 226 -5.68 -5.84 -2.83
C GLU A 226 -4.60 -5.09 -3.61
N THR A 227 -4.90 -3.89 -4.13
CA THR A 227 -3.99 -3.15 -5.03
C THR A 227 -3.75 -1.71 -4.63
N ASP A 228 -4.53 -1.17 -3.69
CA ASP A 228 -4.40 0.18 -3.19
C ASP A 228 -4.30 0.21 -1.65
N VAL A 229 -3.29 0.93 -1.15
CA VAL A 229 -2.95 0.96 0.28
C VAL A 229 -4.03 1.68 1.09
N ALA A 230 -4.60 2.77 0.57
CA ALA A 230 -5.65 3.54 1.22
C ALA A 230 -6.97 2.75 1.23
N ALA A 231 -7.37 2.19 0.09
CA ALA A 231 -8.52 1.29 -0.01
C ALA A 231 -8.40 0.06 0.90
N GLY A 232 -7.16 -0.40 1.16
CA GLY A 232 -6.86 -1.45 2.14
C GLY A 232 -7.38 -1.18 3.55
N LEU A 233 -7.62 0.08 3.91
CA LEU A 233 -8.18 0.48 5.21
C LEU A 233 -9.72 0.38 5.26
N PHE A 234 -10.40 0.52 4.12
CA PHE A 234 -11.85 0.68 4.07
C PHE A 234 -12.67 -0.50 4.59
N PRO A 235 -12.27 -1.78 4.41
CA PRO A 235 -12.97 -2.92 5.00
C PRO A 235 -13.06 -2.87 6.54
N LYS A 236 -12.15 -2.14 7.19
CA LYS A 236 -12.10 -1.95 8.65
C LYS A 236 -13.03 -0.83 9.14
N ILE A 237 -13.39 0.12 8.28
CA ILE A 237 -14.11 1.35 8.67
C ILE A 237 -15.46 1.55 7.97
N SER A 238 -15.77 0.76 6.93
CA SER A 238 -17.01 0.88 6.13
C SER A 238 -17.46 -0.47 5.53
N HIS A 239 -18.60 -0.50 4.86
CA HIS A 239 -18.89 -1.55 3.88
C HIS A 239 -18.16 -1.25 2.57
N TYR A 240 -17.20 -2.09 2.18
CA TYR A 240 -16.36 -1.91 0.99
C TYR A 240 -16.37 -3.17 0.10
N PRO A 241 -17.36 -3.33 -0.79
CA PRO A 241 -17.59 -4.56 -1.57
C PRO A 241 -16.78 -4.64 -2.87
N TRP A 242 -15.64 -3.94 -2.95
CA TRP A 242 -14.83 -3.84 -4.17
C TRP A 242 -13.61 -4.76 -4.07
N LYS A 243 -13.38 -5.54 -5.11
CA LYS A 243 -12.23 -6.44 -5.24
C LYS A 243 -11.49 -6.22 -6.54
N SER A 244 -10.17 -6.42 -6.50
CA SER A 244 -9.34 -6.41 -7.71
C SER A 244 -9.85 -7.43 -8.73
N ARG A 245 -9.88 -7.02 -9.99
CA ARG A 245 -10.20 -7.87 -11.16
C ARG A 245 -8.96 -8.16 -12.01
N GLY A 246 -7.78 -7.74 -11.56
CA GLY A 246 -6.53 -7.94 -12.29
C GLY A 246 -6.61 -7.43 -13.73
N VAL A 247 -6.36 -8.32 -14.69
CA VAL A 247 -6.37 -8.01 -16.13
C VAL A 247 -7.77 -7.80 -16.71
N ASP A 248 -8.82 -8.21 -16.00
CA ASP A 248 -10.21 -8.13 -16.48
C ASP A 248 -10.78 -6.69 -16.42
N GLY A 249 -10.00 -5.71 -15.95
CA GLY A 249 -10.32 -4.28 -16.00
C GLY A 249 -10.97 -3.74 -14.72
N SER A 250 -11.57 -2.55 -14.80
CA SER A 250 -12.23 -1.90 -13.66
C SER A 250 -13.74 -2.11 -13.64
N TYR A 251 -14.42 -1.54 -12.64
CA TYR A 251 -15.89 -1.57 -12.56
C TYR A 251 -16.49 -0.48 -13.45
N SER A 252 -17.57 -0.81 -14.17
CA SER A 252 -18.33 0.19 -14.93
C SER A 252 -19.25 1.03 -14.03
N LEU A 253 -19.78 2.14 -14.55
CA LEU A 253 -20.75 2.96 -13.80
C LEU A 253 -22.06 2.22 -13.53
N GLU A 254 -22.51 1.34 -14.43
CA GLU A 254 -23.69 0.48 -14.21
C GLU A 254 -23.47 -0.47 -13.03
N GLU A 255 -22.28 -1.06 -12.95
CA GLU A 255 -21.91 -1.96 -11.86
C GLU A 255 -21.77 -1.22 -10.53
N ILE A 256 -21.29 0.02 -10.57
CA ILE A 256 -21.21 0.90 -9.40
C ILE A 256 -22.61 1.30 -8.94
N LEU A 257 -23.48 1.70 -9.86
CA LEU A 257 -24.86 2.06 -9.59
C LEU A 257 -25.64 0.91 -8.93
N ALA A 258 -25.38 -0.34 -9.35
CA ALA A 258 -26.01 -1.54 -8.80
C ALA A 258 -25.54 -1.92 -7.37
N ARG A 259 -24.55 -1.22 -6.81
CA ARG A 259 -23.97 -1.49 -5.48
C ARG A 259 -24.35 -0.47 -4.42
N ASP A 260 -25.29 0.43 -4.71
CA ASP A 260 -25.83 1.41 -3.75
C ASP A 260 -24.75 2.17 -2.98
N VAL A 261 -23.83 2.83 -3.71
CA VAL A 261 -22.74 3.62 -3.10
C VAL A 261 -23.30 4.82 -2.36
N ASP A 262 -23.10 4.86 -1.04
CA ASP A 262 -23.55 5.93 -0.14
C ASP A 262 -22.57 7.10 -0.06
N VAL A 263 -21.26 6.81 -0.11
CA VAL A 263 -20.18 7.80 -0.04
C VAL A 263 -19.14 7.49 -1.11
N LEU A 264 -18.80 8.49 -1.92
CA LEU A 264 -17.86 8.38 -3.04
C LEU A 264 -16.68 9.32 -2.85
N PHE A 265 -15.49 8.78 -2.72
CA PHE A 265 -14.23 9.53 -2.69
C PHE A 265 -13.63 9.56 -4.10
N VAL A 266 -13.17 10.72 -4.54
CA VAL A 266 -12.69 10.95 -5.91
C VAL A 266 -11.27 11.48 -5.88
N GLU A 267 -10.34 10.63 -6.34
CA GLU A 267 -8.93 10.95 -6.53
C GLU A 267 -8.71 11.43 -7.98
N THR A 268 -8.69 12.75 -8.16
CA THR A 268 -8.32 13.32 -9.46
C THR A 268 -6.81 13.22 -9.64
N LEU A 269 -6.35 12.34 -10.52
CA LEU A 269 -4.94 12.20 -10.88
C LEU A 269 -4.70 12.97 -12.18
N SER A 270 -3.66 13.80 -12.26
CA SER A 270 -3.19 14.33 -13.54
C SER A 270 -1.69 14.09 -13.65
N PHE A 271 -1.27 13.56 -14.80
CA PHE A 271 0.14 13.41 -15.17
C PHE A 271 0.63 14.58 -16.05
N GLY A 272 -0.21 15.61 -16.23
CA GLY A 272 0.07 16.81 -17.01
C GLY A 272 -0.55 18.05 -16.37
N ALA A 273 -0.92 19.04 -17.19
CA ALA A 273 -1.64 20.21 -16.69
C ALA A 273 -2.95 19.78 -15.99
N PRO A 274 -3.33 20.40 -14.86
CA PRO A 274 -4.63 20.13 -14.23
C PRO A 274 -5.76 20.45 -15.21
N ASP A 275 -6.58 19.46 -15.55
CA ASP A 275 -7.69 19.59 -16.48
C ASP A 275 -9.01 19.28 -15.77
N GLY A 276 -9.35 20.09 -14.76
CA GLY A 276 -10.55 19.93 -13.96
C GLY A 276 -10.54 18.69 -13.05
N LYS A 277 -11.67 18.45 -12.37
CA LYS A 277 -11.86 17.30 -11.48
C LYS A 277 -12.47 16.13 -12.24
N LEU A 278 -12.14 14.91 -11.81
CA LEU A 278 -12.72 13.70 -12.37
C LEU A 278 -14.26 13.69 -12.22
N SER A 279 -14.80 14.12 -11.08
CA SER A 279 -16.25 14.18 -10.88
C SER A 279 -16.96 15.14 -11.85
N ASP A 280 -16.34 16.28 -12.16
CA ASP A 280 -16.88 17.25 -13.13
C ASP A 280 -16.95 16.65 -14.54
N LYS A 281 -15.95 15.83 -14.90
CA LYS A 281 -15.95 15.09 -16.18
C LYS A 281 -17.04 14.03 -16.20
N LEU A 282 -17.15 13.24 -15.12
CA LEU A 282 -18.16 12.18 -14.98
C LEU A 282 -19.59 12.71 -14.88
N ALA A 283 -19.79 13.96 -14.45
CA ALA A 283 -21.10 14.59 -14.34
C ALA A 283 -21.88 14.66 -15.66
N LYS A 284 -21.18 14.57 -16.81
CA LYS A 284 -21.80 14.52 -18.15
C LYS A 284 -22.48 13.17 -18.44
N ASN A 285 -22.10 12.10 -17.72
CA ASN A 285 -22.68 10.78 -17.91
C ASN A 285 -24.05 10.67 -17.20
N PRO A 286 -25.15 10.33 -17.91
CA PRO A 286 -26.48 10.21 -17.30
C PRO A 286 -26.57 9.23 -16.12
N LEU A 287 -25.70 8.21 -16.08
CA LEU A 287 -25.66 7.24 -14.98
C LEU A 287 -25.03 7.81 -13.71
N TRP A 288 -24.11 8.78 -13.83
CA TRP A 288 -23.44 9.40 -12.69
C TRP A 288 -24.45 10.02 -11.71
N SER A 289 -25.39 10.82 -12.24
CA SER A 289 -26.47 11.45 -11.47
C SER A 289 -27.41 10.45 -10.77
N ARG A 290 -27.36 9.15 -11.15
CA ARG A 290 -28.21 8.12 -10.57
C ARG A 290 -27.62 7.49 -9.31
N ILE A 291 -26.30 7.56 -9.13
CA ILE A 291 -25.57 6.98 -8.00
C ILE A 291 -26.06 7.65 -6.69
N PRO A 292 -26.38 6.90 -5.63
CA PRO A 292 -26.90 7.48 -4.39
C PRO A 292 -25.98 8.55 -3.78
N ALA A 293 -24.67 8.31 -3.74
CA ALA A 293 -23.69 9.29 -3.28
C ALA A 293 -23.75 10.61 -4.06
N VAL A 294 -23.94 10.55 -5.38
CA VAL A 294 -24.07 11.76 -6.23
C VAL A 294 -25.36 12.51 -5.93
N LYS A 295 -26.50 11.79 -5.86
CA LYS A 295 -27.81 12.40 -5.55
C LYS A 295 -27.82 13.08 -4.19
N ASN A 296 -27.14 12.48 -3.22
CA ASN A 296 -27.16 12.94 -1.83
C ASN A 296 -26.04 13.92 -1.50
N GLY A 297 -25.27 14.38 -2.49
CA GLY A 297 -24.15 15.32 -2.27
C GLY A 297 -23.01 14.73 -1.44
N LYS A 298 -22.81 13.41 -1.50
CA LYS A 298 -21.77 12.64 -0.80
C LYS A 298 -20.63 12.22 -1.74
N VAL A 299 -20.33 13.07 -2.72
CA VAL A 299 -19.12 12.99 -3.54
C VAL A 299 -18.06 13.88 -2.89
N ILE A 300 -16.99 13.26 -2.41
CA ILE A 300 -15.90 13.91 -1.68
C ILE A 300 -14.67 13.91 -2.59
N GLU A 301 -14.30 15.10 -3.05
CA GLU A 301 -13.03 15.34 -3.72
C GLU A 301 -11.91 15.32 -2.68
N VAL A 302 -10.95 14.42 -2.85
CA VAL A 302 -9.84 14.24 -1.91
C VAL A 302 -8.54 14.79 -2.48
N ASP A 303 -7.57 15.09 -1.61
CA ASP A 303 -6.22 15.46 -2.05
C ASP A 303 -5.46 14.20 -2.52
N SER A 304 -5.32 14.05 -3.83
CA SER A 304 -4.63 12.91 -4.46
C SER A 304 -3.15 12.78 -4.10
N GLU A 305 -2.47 13.85 -3.68
CA GLU A 305 -1.09 13.73 -3.18
C GLU A 305 -1.06 12.96 -1.86
N VAL A 306 -2.11 13.07 -1.05
CA VAL A 306 -2.26 12.36 0.23
C VAL A 306 -2.87 10.97 0.02
N TRP A 307 -4.03 10.90 -0.64
CA TRP A 307 -4.83 9.68 -0.75
C TRP A 307 -4.21 8.64 -1.70
N ALA A 308 -3.81 9.05 -2.90
CA ALA A 308 -3.31 8.13 -3.92
C ALA A 308 -1.79 7.90 -3.83
N LYS A 309 -1.03 8.99 -3.61
CA LYS A 309 0.44 8.98 -3.68
C LYS A 309 1.10 8.79 -2.32
N GLY A 310 0.58 9.41 -1.27
CA GLY A 310 1.17 9.51 0.06
C GLY A 310 1.61 8.16 0.64
N ARG A 311 0.67 7.22 0.83
CA ARG A 311 0.88 5.82 1.27
C ARG A 311 1.66 5.61 2.59
N GLY A 312 2.24 6.64 3.19
CA GLY A 312 2.90 6.58 4.50
C GLY A 312 1.93 6.71 5.66
N THR A 313 2.41 6.50 6.89
CA THR A 313 1.56 6.46 8.08
C THR A 313 0.87 7.78 8.36
N ARG A 314 1.50 8.91 8.02
CA ARG A 314 0.88 10.23 8.16
C ARG A 314 -0.27 10.40 7.17
N SER A 315 -0.01 10.14 5.89
CA SER A 315 -1.01 10.20 4.81
C SER A 315 -2.19 9.28 5.10
N LEU A 316 -1.93 8.02 5.45
CA LEU A 316 -2.98 7.06 5.80
C LEU A 316 -3.77 7.46 7.05
N GLY A 317 -3.13 8.16 8.00
CA GLY A 317 -3.82 8.79 9.12
C GLY A 317 -4.82 9.86 8.68
N LEU A 318 -4.45 10.71 7.74
CA LEU A 318 -5.34 11.73 7.17
C LEU A 318 -6.50 11.10 6.39
N VAL A 319 -6.22 10.07 5.60
CA VAL A 319 -7.25 9.27 4.91
C VAL A 319 -8.28 8.73 5.91
N LEU A 320 -7.84 8.18 7.05
CA LEU A 320 -8.75 7.68 8.09
C LEU A 320 -9.61 8.80 8.68
N ASP A 321 -9.00 9.94 9.00
CA ASP A 321 -9.69 11.06 9.62
C ASP A 321 -10.77 11.63 8.68
N GLU A 322 -10.44 11.85 7.41
CA GLU A 322 -11.36 12.33 6.38
C GLU A 322 -12.46 11.29 6.04
N ALA A 323 -12.07 10.03 5.83
CA ALA A 323 -13.00 8.97 5.48
C ALA A 323 -14.04 8.74 6.59
N THR A 324 -13.59 8.62 7.83
CA THR A 324 -14.50 8.40 8.97
C THR A 324 -15.42 9.61 9.21
N ALA A 325 -14.95 10.84 8.98
CA ALA A 325 -15.79 12.02 9.04
C ALA A 325 -16.90 12.00 7.97
N ALA A 326 -16.60 11.61 6.73
CA ALA A 326 -17.58 11.53 5.65
C ALA A 326 -18.57 10.35 5.81
N LEU A 327 -18.16 9.28 6.51
CA LEU A 327 -18.96 8.08 6.77
C LEU A 327 -19.96 8.21 7.93
N ARG A 328 -19.89 9.28 8.73
CA ARG A 328 -20.87 9.66 9.76
C ARG A 328 -22.09 10.32 9.13
#